data_AF-S4P0H2-F1
#
_entry.id   AF-S4P0H2-F1
#
_cell.length_a   1.000
_cell.length_b   1.000
_cell.length_c   1.000
_cell.angle_alpha   90.00
_cell.angle_beta   90.00
_cell.angle_gamma   90.00
#
_symmetry.space_group_name_H-M   'P 1'
#
loop_
_entity.id
_entity.type
_entity.pdbx_description
1 polymer ?
#
loop_
_entity_poly.entity_id
_entity_poly.type
_entity_poly.pdbx_seq_one_letter_code
_entity_poly.pdbx_strand_id
1 'polypeptide(L)' 'MSIKVAVVTGSNKGIGFAIVRGLCKRYKGVVYLTSRDVERGEKAVADLKKEGLSPKFHQLDITDNKSVEIFS' A
#
# COMPACT_ATOMS: atom_id res chain seq x y z
N MET A 1 11.52 17.22 -11.59
CA MET A 1 11.48 15.74 -11.58
C MET A 1 10.13 15.29 -11.04
N SER A 2 9.43 14.37 -11.72
CA SER A 2 8.18 13.80 -11.24
C SER A 2 8.46 12.72 -10.18
N ILE A 3 7.76 12.77 -9.04
CA ILE A 3 7.80 11.71 -8.04
C ILE A 3 7.06 10.50 -8.60
N LYS A 4 7.73 9.33 -8.66
CA LYS A 4 7.07 8.10 -9.11
C LYS A 4 6.27 7.48 -7.95
N VAL A 5 5.12 6.89 -8.28
CA VAL A 5 4.23 6.24 -7.32
C VAL A 5 4.04 4.79 -7.74
N ALA A 6 4.17 3.88 -6.78
CA ALA A 6 3.81 2.47 -6.92
C ALA A 6 2.60 2.17 -6.03
N VAL A 7 1.58 1.54 -6.60
CA VAL A 7 0.38 1.12 -5.87
C VAL A 7 0.28 -0.39 -5.94
N VAL A 8 0.03 -1.04 -4.81
CA VAL A 8 -0.20 -2.48 -4.75
C VAL A 8 -1.60 -2.74 -4.19
N THR A 9 -2.49 -3.28 -5.02
CA THR A 9 -3.85 -3.65 -4.62
C THR A 9 -3.86 -4.89 -3.71
N GLY A 10 -4.70 -4.92 -2.67
CA GLY A 10 -4.86 -6.11 -1.81
C GLY A 10 -3.60 -6.51 -1.05
N SER A 11 -2.84 -5.53 -0.56
CA SER A 11 -1.47 -5.70 -0.05
C SER A 11 -1.34 -5.73 1.48
N ASN A 12 -2.45 -5.88 2.21
CA ASN A 12 -2.40 -6.10 3.66
C ASN A 12 -1.86 -7.47 4.10
N LYS A 13 -1.72 -8.44 3.19
CA LYS A 13 -1.18 -9.78 3.49
C LYS A 13 -0.59 -10.47 2.26
N GLY A 14 0.05 -11.62 2.48
CA GLY A 14 0.50 -12.52 1.43
C GLY A 14 1.47 -11.87 0.43
N ILE A 15 1.26 -12.14 -0.87
CA ILE A 15 2.14 -11.68 -1.94
C ILE A 15 2.16 -10.15 -2.03
N GLY A 16 1.00 -9.48 -1.94
CA GLY A 16 0.92 -8.03 -2.02
C GLY A 16 1.74 -7.34 -0.92
N PHE A 17 1.71 -7.88 0.31
CA PHE A 17 2.53 -7.40 1.41
C PHE A 17 4.03 -7.55 1.13
N ALA A 18 4.45 -8.70 0.61
CA ALA A 18 5.84 -8.95 0.23
C ALA A 18 6.31 -8.03 -0.91
N ILE A 19 5.43 -7.71 -1.87
CA ILE A 19 5.70 -6.76 -2.94
C ILE A 19 5.91 -5.35 -2.36
N VAL A 20 5.00 -4.86 -1.50
CA VAL A 20 5.17 -3.55 -0.84
C VAL A 20 6.50 -3.49 -0.08
N ARG A 21 6.82 -4.54 0.69
CA ARG A 21 8.08 -4.66 1.43
C ARG A 21 9.31 -4.59 0.51
N GLY A 22 9.27 -5.27 -0.63
CA GLY A 22 10.34 -5.23 -1.64
C GLY A 22 10.46 -3.87 -2.33
N LEU A 23 9.33 -3.26 -2.67
CA LEU A 23 9.27 -1.93 -3.28
C LEU A 23 9.83 -0.87 -2.33
N CYS A 24 9.44 -0.85 -1.06
CA CYS A 24 9.98 0.12 -0.09
C CYS A 24 11.52 0.06 0.04
N LYS A 25 12.14 -1.10 -0.22
CA LYS A 25 13.60 -1.28 -0.15
C LYS A 25 14.34 -0.83 -1.41
N ARG A 26 13.68 -0.78 -2.57
CA ARG A 26 14.35 -0.67 -3.89
C ARG A 26 13.82 0.47 -4.75
N TYR A 27 12.58 0.86 -4.54
CA TYR A 27 11.88 1.84 -5.36
C TYR A 27 12.14 3.25 -4.85
N LYS A 28 12.63 4.12 -5.75
CA LYS A 28 12.78 5.55 -5.47
C LYS A 28 11.45 6.25 -5.79
N GLY A 29 10.56 6.31 -4.81
CA GLY A 29 9.24 6.94 -4.94
C GLY A 29 8.31 6.62 -3.78
N VAL A 30 7.03 6.95 -3.92
CA VAL A 30 5.99 6.64 -2.94
C VAL A 30 5.45 5.24 -3.20
N VAL A 31 5.29 4.44 -2.15
CA VAL A 31 4.68 3.10 -2.24
C VAL A 31 3.39 3.12 -1.42
N TYR A 32 2.27 2.77 -2.06
CA TYR A 32 0.96 2.61 -1.41
C TYR A 32 0.66 1.13 -1.15
N LEU A 33 0.42 0.83 0.11
CA LEU A 33 -0.26 -0.37 0.57
C LEU A 33 -1.78 -0.09 0.58
N THR A 34 -2.56 -1.02 0.06
CA THR A 34 -4.02 -0.87 0.00
C THR A 34 -4.74 -2.11 0.53
N SER A 35 -5.94 -1.90 1.07
CA SER A 35 -6.78 -2.93 1.65
C SER A 35 -8.22 -2.45 1.70
N ARG A 36 -9.17 -3.36 1.56
CA ARG A 36 -10.59 -3.07 1.84
C ARG A 36 -10.84 -2.74 3.29
N ASP A 37 -10.13 -3.45 4.17
CA ASP A 37 -10.21 -3.36 5.61
C ASP A 37 -9.12 -2.41 6.12
N VAL A 38 -9.53 -1.32 6.75
CA VAL A 38 -8.66 -0.25 7.26
C VAL A 38 -7.76 -0.78 8.37
N GLU A 39 -8.31 -1.47 9.37
CA GLU A 39 -7.54 -1.97 10.52
C GLU A 39 -6.43 -2.92 10.09
N ARG A 40 -6.75 -3.86 9.18
CA ARG A 40 -5.76 -4.78 8.62
C ARG A 40 -4.71 -4.06 7.79
N GLY A 41 -5.11 -3.01 7.07
CA GLY A 41 -4.20 -2.17 6.29
C GLY A 41 -3.22 -1.39 7.16
N GLU A 42 -3.72 -0.74 8.20
CA GLU A 42 -2.90 0.01 9.15
C GLU A 42 -1.95 -0.90 9.94
N LYS A 43 -2.43 -2.08 10.35
CA LYS A 43 -1.58 -3.10 10.98
C LYS A 43 -0.43 -3.51 10.06
N ALA A 44 -0.72 -3.75 8.78
CA ALA A 44 0.31 -4.11 7.80
C ALA A 44 1.34 -2.98 7.62
N VAL A 45 0.90 -1.72 7.59
CA VAL A 45 1.84 -0.57 7.57
C VAL A 45 2.65 -0.49 8.87
N ALA A 46 2.05 -0.71 10.03
CA ALA A 46 2.77 -0.71 11.30
C ALA A 46 3.84 -1.81 11.35
N ASP A 47 3.54 -3.00 10.83
CA ASP A 47 4.51 -4.09 10.75
C ASP A 47 5.68 -3.74 9.81
N LEU A 48 5.41 -3.11 8.66
CA LEU A 48 6.47 -2.62 7.77
C LEU A 48 7.28 -1.47 8.38
N LYS A 49 6.65 -0.60 9.18
CA LYS A 49 7.33 0.48 9.92
C LYS A 49 8.32 -0.05 10.95
N LYS A 50 8.02 -1.17 11.63
CA LYS A 50 8.97 -1.85 12.55
C LYS A 50 10.24 -2.30 11.83
N GLU A 51 10.19 -2.48 10.52
CA GLU A 51 11.35 -2.83 9.69
C GLU A 51 12.10 -1.61 9.13
N GLY A 52 11.71 -0.39 9.52
CA GLY A 52 12.25 0.86 8.98
C GLY A 52 11.71 1.23 7.59
N LEU A 53 10.62 0.60 7.14
CA LEU A 53 9.96 0.92 5.86
C LEU A 53 8.79 1.88 6.08
N SER A 54 8.50 2.71 5.07
CA SER A 54 7.49 3.78 5.19
C SER A 54 6.46 3.80 4.04
N PRO A 55 5.73 2.68 3.81
CA PRO A 55 4.61 2.71 2.87
C PRO A 55 3.49 3.63 3.37
N LYS A 56 2.75 4.23 2.44
CA LYS A 56 1.49 4.93 2.73
C LYS A 56 0.33 3.95 2.66
N PHE A 57 -0.68 4.14 3.49
CA PHE A 57 -1.91 3.37 3.42
C PHE A 57 -2.99 4.14 2.64
N HIS A 58 -3.79 3.44 1.86
CA HIS A 58 -5.08 3.93 1.35
C HIS A 58 -6.10 2.79 1.36
N GLN A 59 -7.30 3.04 1.86
CA GLN A 59 -8.39 2.06 1.78
C GLN A 59 -8.83 1.93 0.32
N LEU A 60 -8.91 0.71 -0.20
CA LEU A 60 -9.33 0.47 -1.57
C LEU A 60 -10.13 -0.82 -1.67
N ASP A 61 -11.36 -0.69 -2.16
CA ASP A 61 -12.18 -1.79 -2.65
C ASP A 61 -12.33 -1.71 -4.17
N ILE A 62 -11.65 -2.62 -4.88
CA ILE A 62 -11.68 -2.69 -6.34
C ILE A 62 -13.06 -3.06 -6.90
N THR A 63 -13.99 -3.53 -6.05
CA THR A 63 -15.36 -3.88 -6.45
C THR A 63 -16.35 -2.73 -6.23
N ASP A 64 -15.92 -1.64 -5.58
CA ASP A 64 -16.70 -0.42 -5.40
C ASP A 64 -16.13 0.72 -6.26
N ASN A 65 -16.87 1.11 -7.30
CA ASN A 65 -16.47 2.19 -8.20
C ASN A 65 -16.22 3.51 -7.46
N LYS A 66 -16.95 3.81 -6.38
CA LYS A 66 -16.70 5.02 -5.59
C LYS A 66 -15.36 4.95 -4.88
N SER A 67 -15.01 3.79 -4.33
CA SER A 67 -13.69 3.58 -3.71
C SER A 67 -12.56 3.74 -4.73
N VAL A 68 -12.75 3.25 -5.96
CA VAL A 68 -11.78 3.43 -7.05
C VAL A 68 -11.66 4.90 -7.47
N GLU A 69 -12.78 5.62 -7.60
CA GLU A 69 -12.79 7.05 -7.96
C GLU A 69 -12.16 7.94 -6.87
N ILE A 70 -12.33 7.61 -5.59
CA ILE A 70 -11.65 8.33 -4.49
C ILE A 70 -10.13 8.15 -4.55
N PHE A 71 -9.69 7.03 -5.13
CA PHE A 71 -8.27 6.71 -5.37
C PHE A 71 -7.80 7.22 -6.75
N SER A 72 -8.20 8.43 -7.16
CA SER A 72 -7.77 9.09 -8.41
C SER A 72 -6.78 10.23 -8.18
#